data_AF-A0A7G7Z989-F1
#
_entry.id   AF-A0A7G7Z989-F1
#
_cell.length_a   1.000
_cell.length_b   1.000
_cell.length_c   1.000
_cell.angle_alpha   90.00
_cell.angle_beta   90.00
_cell.angle_gamma   90.00
#
_symmetry.space_group_name_H-M   'P 1'
#
loop_
_entity.id
_entity.type
_entity.pdbx_description
1 polymer ?
#
loop_
_entity_poly.entity_id
_entity_poly.type
_entity_poly.pdbx_seq_one_letter_code
_entity_poly.pdbx_strand_id
1 'polypeptide(L)'
;MMLCAAWELYFEDLIKESADLIVAECQDPNSLPVSIKKKLVKEANAGKDELSALALCNDGWGDVLKSAAEREVARLNTPKSEQVGVLSQHYLGVENISAAWSIGPDGINQIVSARGDVAHRGRNAEYIPIGDLDWYKNRIHYTVVETDDFVSCHLKDMLDLRRKPWRARRLPDVDL
;
A
#
# COMPACT_ATOMS: atom_id res chain seq x y z
N MET A 1 6.96 -16.76 -8.48
CA MET A 1 5.99 -16.97 -7.38
C MET A 1 6.32 -16.13 -6.15
N MET A 2 7.51 -16.28 -5.53
CA MET A 2 7.85 -15.57 -4.29
C MET A 2 7.95 -14.04 -4.42
N LEU A 3 8.33 -13.51 -5.59
CA LEU A 3 8.51 -12.07 -5.76
C LEU A 3 7.20 -11.28 -5.63
N CYS A 4 6.11 -11.74 -6.25
CA CYS A 4 4.80 -11.10 -6.10
C CYS A 4 4.28 -11.20 -4.66
N ALA A 5 4.54 -12.32 -3.97
CA ALA A 5 4.17 -12.48 -2.57
C ALA A 5 4.98 -11.53 -1.66
N ALA A 6 6.26 -11.31 -1.95
CA ALA A 6 7.08 -10.33 -1.24
C ALA A 6 6.58 -8.90 -1.47
N TRP A 7 6.16 -8.57 -2.70
CA TRP A 7 5.56 -7.28 -3.03
C TRP A 7 4.22 -7.06 -2.32
N GLU A 8 3.37 -8.10 -2.27
CA GLU A 8 2.11 -8.11 -1.52
C GLU A 8 2.36 -7.82 -0.04
N LEU A 9 3.21 -8.63 0.60
CA LEU A 9 3.55 -8.51 2.02
C LEU A 9 4.16 -7.15 2.36
N TYR A 10 5.07 -6.64 1.52
CA TYR A 10 5.63 -5.30 1.67
C TYR A 10 4.52 -4.24 1.74
N PHE A 11 3.55 -4.29 0.82
CA PHE A 11 2.46 -3.32 0.80
C PHE A 11 1.51 -3.47 1.97
N GLU A 12 1.26 -4.70 2.43
CA GLU A 12 0.48 -4.92 3.66
C GLU A 12 1.14 -4.26 4.86
N ASP A 13 2.44 -4.48 5.04
CA ASP A 13 3.21 -3.95 6.16
C ASP A 13 3.29 -2.42 6.10
N LEU A 14 3.55 -1.86 4.91
CA LEU A 14 3.59 -0.41 4.69
C LEU A 14 2.27 0.27 5.10
N ILE A 15 1.13 -0.30 4.72
CA ILE A 15 -0.19 0.26 5.06
C ILE A 15 -0.48 0.15 6.55
N LYS A 16 -0.15 -0.99 7.19
CA LYS A 16 -0.32 -1.18 8.64
C LYS A 16 0.54 -0.20 9.43
N GLU A 17 1.83 -0.13 9.11
CA GLU A 17 2.79 0.78 9.77
C GLU A 17 2.37 2.25 9.59
N SER A 18 1.91 2.61 8.39
CA SER A 18 1.42 3.97 8.12
C SER A 18 0.15 4.29 8.90
N ALA A 19 -0.80 3.36 9.00
CA ALA A 19 -2.01 3.54 9.79
C ALA A 19 -1.68 3.69 11.28
N ASP A 20 -0.74 2.90 11.79
CA ASP A 20 -0.24 3.02 13.17
C ASP A 20 0.37 4.39 13.43
N LEU A 21 1.22 4.88 12.52
CA LEU A 21 1.83 6.20 12.60
C LEU A 21 0.78 7.31 12.57
N ILE A 22 -0.19 7.24 11.64
CA ILE A 22 -1.25 8.23 11.53
C ILE A 22 -2.02 8.34 12.84
N VAL A 23 -2.39 7.21 13.46
CA VAL A 23 -3.12 7.22 14.74
C VAL A 23 -2.23 7.74 15.88
N ALA A 24 -0.93 7.44 15.87
CA ALA A 24 -0.02 7.89 16.92
C ALA A 24 0.24 9.40 16.89
N GLU A 25 0.30 10.00 15.70
CA GLU A 25 0.73 11.40 15.53
C GLU A 25 -0.44 12.36 15.25
N CYS A 26 -1.57 11.87 14.71
CA CYS A 26 -2.73 12.71 14.40
C CYS A 26 -3.63 12.88 15.64
N GLN A 27 -3.65 14.09 16.20
CA GLN A 27 -4.48 14.43 17.36
C GLN A 27 -5.95 14.70 17.03
N ASP A 28 -6.23 15.18 15.81
CA ASP A 28 -7.58 15.52 15.35
C ASP A 28 -7.88 14.82 14.02
N PRO A 29 -8.80 13.83 13.98
CA PRO A 29 -9.12 13.11 12.74
C PRO A 29 -9.73 14.02 11.66
N ASN A 30 -10.21 15.23 12.00
CA ASN A 30 -10.69 16.18 11.00
C ASN A 30 -9.58 16.74 10.11
N SER A 31 -8.33 16.73 10.60
CA SER A 31 -7.15 17.13 9.85
C SER A 31 -6.74 16.13 8.76
N LEU A 32 -7.24 14.89 8.85
CA LEU A 32 -6.93 13.85 7.86
C LEU A 32 -7.47 14.19 6.46
N PRO A 33 -6.83 13.68 5.40
CA PRO A 33 -7.34 13.74 4.04
C PRO A 33 -8.79 13.24 3.93
N VAL A 34 -9.54 13.84 3.00
CA VAL A 34 -10.97 13.53 2.79
C VAL A 34 -11.21 12.06 2.46
N SER A 35 -10.29 11.41 1.73
CA SER A 35 -10.40 9.98 1.40
C SER A 35 -10.34 9.10 2.65
N ILE A 36 -9.42 9.38 3.58
CA ILE A 36 -9.29 8.65 4.86
C ILE A 36 -10.53 8.89 5.73
N LYS A 37 -11.03 10.13 5.81
CA LYS A 37 -12.27 10.44 6.55
C LYS A 37 -13.48 9.70 5.97
N LYS A 38 -13.63 9.67 4.65
CA LYS A 38 -14.69 8.89 3.99
C LYS A 38 -14.57 7.40 4.29
N LYS A 39 -13.34 6.88 4.34
CA LYS A 39 -13.06 5.50 4.71
C LYS A 39 -13.53 5.21 6.14
N LEU A 40 -13.14 6.02 7.11
CA LEU A 40 -13.57 5.91 8.52
C LEU A 40 -15.09 5.87 8.67
N VAL A 41 -15.78 6.83 8.03
CA VAL A 41 -17.25 6.90 8.08
C VAL A 41 -17.89 5.65 7.45
N LYS A 42 -17.35 5.16 6.33
CA LYS A 42 -17.84 3.94 5.69
C LYS A 42 -17.67 2.72 6.59
N GLU A 43 -16.54 2.61 7.28
CA GLU A 43 -16.24 1.51 8.19
C GLU A 43 -17.09 1.53 9.45
N ALA A 44 -17.27 2.70 10.07
CA ALA A 44 -18.14 2.85 11.22
C ALA A 44 -19.60 2.52 10.88
N ASN A 45 -20.07 2.88 9.69
CA ASN A 45 -21.44 2.58 9.24
C ASN A 45 -21.59 1.19 8.59
N ALA A 46 -20.55 0.36 8.56
CA ALA A 46 -20.66 -1.00 8.06
C ALA A 46 -21.43 -1.92 9.02
N GLY A 47 -21.53 -1.53 10.30
CA GLY A 47 -22.41 -2.16 11.28
C GLY A 47 -23.88 -1.91 10.94
N LYS A 48 -24.74 -2.93 11.10
CA LYS A 48 -26.19 -2.80 10.86
C LYS A 48 -26.93 -2.02 11.97
N ASP A 49 -26.23 -1.62 13.02
CA ASP A 49 -26.79 -0.96 14.19
C ASP A 49 -26.54 0.55 14.11
N GLU A 50 -27.55 1.36 14.39
CA GLU A 50 -27.49 2.84 14.33
C GLU A 50 -26.44 3.43 15.29
N LEU A 51 -26.05 2.67 16.31
CA LEU A 51 -25.05 3.07 17.30
C LEU A 51 -23.60 2.86 16.83
N SER A 52 -23.36 2.24 15.67
CA SER A 52 -22.00 1.92 15.21
C SER A 52 -21.14 3.15 14.93
N ALA A 53 -21.76 4.31 14.68
CA ALA A 53 -21.07 5.60 14.55
C ALA A 53 -20.38 6.04 15.86
N LEU A 54 -20.83 5.57 17.03
CA LEU A 54 -20.19 5.85 18.32
C LEU A 54 -18.78 5.26 18.43
N ALA A 55 -18.44 4.26 17.59
CA ALA A 55 -17.10 3.71 17.53
C ALA A 55 -16.05 4.75 17.06
N LEU A 56 -16.47 5.85 16.43
CA LEU A 56 -15.57 6.93 16.01
C LEU A 56 -15.30 7.97 17.12
N CYS A 57 -16.01 7.89 18.25
CA CYS A 57 -15.87 8.88 19.32
C CYS A 57 -14.53 8.75 20.07
N ASN A 58 -14.02 9.89 20.55
CA ASN A 58 -12.73 9.99 21.26
C ASN A 58 -11.60 9.36 20.43
N ASP A 59 -10.86 8.41 20.99
CA ASP A 59 -9.74 7.74 20.32
C ASP A 59 -10.18 6.52 19.49
N GLY A 60 -11.49 6.18 19.50
CA GLY A 60 -12.02 4.98 18.84
C GLY A 60 -11.88 4.98 17.31
N TRP A 61 -11.78 6.16 16.67
CA TRP A 61 -11.53 6.24 15.23
C TRP A 61 -10.19 5.60 14.83
N GLY A 62 -9.19 5.62 15.73
CA GLY A 62 -7.89 5.01 15.48
C GLY A 62 -7.99 3.49 15.39
N ASP A 63 -8.73 2.88 16.31
CA ASP A 63 -8.99 1.44 16.30
C ASP A 63 -9.78 1.02 15.06
N VAL A 64 -10.75 1.83 14.64
CA VAL A 64 -11.50 1.61 13.40
C VAL A 64 -10.57 1.66 12.18
N LEU A 65 -9.66 2.64 12.11
CA LEU A 65 -8.72 2.77 10.99
C LEU A 65 -7.78 1.56 10.91
N LYS A 66 -7.16 1.18 12.03
CA LYS A 66 -6.20 0.07 12.12
C LYS A 66 -6.86 -1.26 11.80
N SER A 67 -8.00 -1.55 12.43
CA SER A 67 -8.75 -2.79 12.20
C SER A 67 -9.24 -2.90 10.76
N ALA A 68 -9.62 -1.77 10.15
CA ALA A 68 -9.99 -1.74 8.74
C ALA A 68 -8.77 -1.98 7.84
N ALA A 69 -7.63 -1.33 8.10
CA ALA A 69 -6.40 -1.51 7.36
C ALA A 69 -5.96 -2.98 7.38
N GLU A 70 -5.82 -3.58 8.56
CA GLU A 70 -5.45 -4.98 8.74
C GLU A 70 -6.35 -5.95 7.96
N ARG A 71 -7.67 -5.74 8.02
CA ARG A 71 -8.63 -6.60 7.34
C ARG A 71 -8.58 -6.46 5.82
N GLU A 72 -8.39 -5.25 5.30
CA GLU A 72 -8.38 -5.02 3.85
C GLU A 72 -7.07 -5.42 3.19
N VAL A 73 -5.93 -5.17 3.86
CA VAL A 73 -4.63 -5.62 3.36
C VAL A 73 -4.54 -7.14 3.38
N ALA A 74 -5.11 -7.83 4.39
CA ALA A 74 -5.21 -9.29 4.39
C ALA A 74 -6.10 -9.87 3.26
N ARG A 75 -6.87 -9.01 2.58
CA ARG A 75 -7.67 -9.38 1.39
C ARG A 75 -7.00 -8.94 0.09
N LEU A 76 -5.82 -8.33 0.14
CA LEU A 76 -5.06 -7.88 -1.03
C LEU A 76 -4.58 -9.09 -1.83
N ASN A 77 -5.45 -9.65 -2.64
CA ASN A 77 -5.11 -10.69 -3.57
C ASN A 77 -4.70 -10.03 -4.89
N THR A 78 -3.55 -10.39 -5.44
CA THR A 78 -3.07 -9.86 -6.73
C THR A 78 -2.78 -8.35 -6.64
N PRO A 79 -1.63 -7.95 -6.06
CA PRO A 79 -1.25 -6.57 -5.77
C PRO A 79 -0.85 -5.77 -7.03
N LYS A 80 -1.78 -5.64 -7.98
CA LYS A 80 -1.67 -4.78 -9.15
C LYS A 80 -1.82 -3.31 -8.73
N SER A 81 -1.38 -2.41 -9.61
CA SER A 81 -1.32 -0.97 -9.35
C SER A 81 -2.65 -0.37 -8.90
N GLU A 82 -3.77 -0.86 -9.45
CA GLU A 82 -5.11 -0.40 -9.09
C GLU A 82 -5.48 -0.76 -7.65
N GLN A 83 -5.34 -2.02 -7.26
CA GLN A 83 -5.64 -2.52 -5.92
C GLN A 83 -4.80 -1.79 -4.86
N VAL A 84 -3.52 -1.65 -5.16
CA VAL A 84 -2.56 -0.91 -4.31
C VAL A 84 -2.92 0.57 -4.23
N GLY A 85 -3.33 1.19 -5.35
CA GLY A 85 -3.78 2.57 -5.41
C GLY A 85 -5.02 2.82 -4.55
N VAL A 86 -6.00 1.92 -4.59
CA VAL A 86 -7.21 2.00 -3.76
C VAL A 86 -6.87 1.97 -2.26
N LEU A 87 -6.01 1.03 -1.84
CA LEU A 87 -5.55 0.97 -0.44
C LEU A 87 -4.79 2.24 -0.05
N SER A 88 -3.89 2.71 -0.91
CA SER A 88 -3.11 3.93 -0.67
C SER A 88 -4.00 5.17 -0.55
N GLN A 89 -5.06 5.26 -1.35
CA GLN A 89 -6.01 6.36 -1.27
C GLN A 89 -6.81 6.32 0.04
N HIS A 90 -7.26 5.14 0.44
CA HIS A 90 -8.08 4.94 1.64
C HIS A 90 -7.31 5.13 2.95
N TYR A 91 -6.03 4.73 2.99
CA TYR A 91 -5.26 4.68 4.24
C TYR A 91 -4.11 5.69 4.32
N LEU A 92 -3.61 6.17 3.18
CA LEU A 92 -2.53 7.17 3.13
C LEU A 92 -3.00 8.51 2.56
N GLY A 93 -4.18 8.57 1.94
CA GLY A 93 -4.64 9.76 1.24
C GLY A 93 -3.96 10.00 -0.12
N VAL A 94 -3.35 8.96 -0.70
CA VAL A 94 -2.59 9.03 -1.95
C VAL A 94 -3.42 8.42 -3.09
N GLU A 95 -3.89 9.25 -4.03
CA GLU A 95 -4.77 8.79 -5.12
C GLU A 95 -4.04 8.03 -6.24
N ASN A 96 -2.80 8.39 -6.55
CA ASN A 96 -2.04 7.77 -7.63
C ASN A 96 -0.62 7.42 -7.17
N ILE A 97 -0.50 6.46 -6.25
CA ILE A 97 0.80 6.02 -5.74
C ILE A 97 1.71 5.48 -6.85
N SER A 98 1.12 4.92 -7.90
CA SER A 98 1.87 4.41 -9.05
C SER A 98 2.58 5.47 -9.88
N ALA A 99 2.24 6.76 -9.72
CA ALA A 99 2.96 7.85 -10.35
C ALA A 99 4.38 8.03 -9.80
N ALA A 100 4.67 7.51 -8.60
CA ALA A 100 6.02 7.52 -8.03
C ALA A 100 6.95 6.48 -8.65
N TRP A 101 6.42 5.53 -9.43
CA TRP A 101 7.18 4.38 -9.91
C TRP A 101 7.79 4.67 -11.27
N SER A 102 9.11 4.54 -11.40
CA SER A 102 9.79 4.77 -12.69
C SER A 102 9.35 3.79 -13.78
N ILE A 103 8.89 2.59 -13.40
CA ILE A 103 8.34 1.58 -14.33
C ILE A 103 6.86 1.80 -14.67
N GLY A 104 6.22 2.78 -14.02
CA GLY A 104 4.79 3.03 -14.12
C GLY A 104 3.91 1.90 -13.54
N PRO A 105 2.58 2.08 -13.56
CA PRO A 105 1.63 1.08 -13.10
C PRO A 105 1.71 -0.23 -13.89
N ASP A 106 1.92 -0.12 -15.21
CA ASP A 106 1.91 -1.28 -16.11
C ASP A 106 3.08 -2.22 -15.89
N GLY A 107 4.25 -1.71 -15.47
CA GLY A 107 5.41 -2.53 -15.13
C GLY A 107 5.10 -3.51 -13.99
N ILE A 108 4.48 -3.03 -12.90
CA ILE A 108 4.02 -3.90 -11.80
C ILE A 108 2.93 -4.86 -12.29
N ASN A 109 1.98 -4.36 -13.08
CA ASN A 109 0.87 -5.17 -13.56
C ASN A 109 1.34 -6.33 -14.44
N GLN A 110 2.38 -6.13 -15.25
CA GLN A 110 3.01 -7.17 -16.05
C GLN A 110 3.62 -8.26 -15.16
N ILE A 111 4.40 -7.87 -14.14
CA ILE A 111 5.06 -8.81 -13.22
C ILE A 111 4.02 -9.67 -12.48
N VAL A 112 2.97 -9.02 -11.97
CA VAL A 112 1.89 -9.71 -11.24
C VAL A 112 1.09 -10.61 -12.17
N SER A 113 0.86 -10.21 -13.43
CA SER A 113 0.14 -11.03 -14.42
C SER A 113 0.95 -12.26 -14.84
N ALA A 114 2.27 -12.13 -15.04
CA ALA A 114 3.15 -13.25 -15.35
C ALA A 114 3.10 -14.34 -14.27
N ARG A 115 3.00 -13.96 -12.98
CA ARG A 115 2.77 -14.91 -11.88
C ARG A 115 1.41 -15.60 -11.98
N GLY A 116 0.35 -14.87 -12.34
CA GLY A 116 -0.98 -15.42 -12.55
C GLY A 116 -0.98 -16.48 -13.65
N ASP A 117 -0.34 -16.20 -14.79
CA ASP A 117 -0.24 -17.13 -15.91
C ASP A 117 0.51 -18.40 -15.54
N VAL A 118 1.64 -18.29 -14.82
CA VAL A 118 2.38 -19.46 -14.32
C VAL A 118 1.52 -20.30 -13.36
N ALA A 119 0.79 -19.66 -12.45
CA ALA A 119 -0.05 -20.34 -11.47
C ALA A 119 -1.25 -21.06 -12.13
N HIS A 120 -1.87 -20.45 -13.15
CA HIS A 120 -3.04 -21.02 -13.82
C HIS A 120 -2.69 -22.04 -14.91
N ARG A 121 -1.56 -21.88 -15.60
CA ARG A 121 -1.20 -22.70 -16.78
C ARG A 121 -0.14 -23.76 -16.49
N GLY A 122 0.56 -23.68 -15.35
CA GLY A 122 1.53 -24.69 -14.93
C GLY A 122 2.57 -25.00 -16.02
N ARG A 123 2.65 -26.26 -16.47
CA ARG A 123 3.56 -26.68 -17.54
C ARG A 123 3.27 -26.06 -18.91
N ASN A 124 2.07 -25.52 -19.11
CA ASN A 124 1.67 -24.84 -20.35
C ASN A 124 1.84 -23.32 -20.26
N ALA A 125 2.42 -22.80 -19.16
CA ALA A 125 2.80 -21.40 -19.07
C ALA A 125 3.95 -21.11 -20.04
N GLU A 126 4.01 -19.88 -20.53
CA GLU A 126 5.14 -19.41 -21.33
C GLU A 126 6.42 -19.50 -20.51
N TYR A 127 7.50 -19.97 -21.13
CA TYR A 127 8.79 -20.06 -20.47
C TYR A 127 9.31 -18.66 -20.18
N ILE A 128 9.63 -18.38 -18.91
CA ILE A 128 10.19 -17.10 -18.49
C ILE A 128 11.73 -17.24 -18.51
N PRO A 129 12.44 -16.51 -19.38
CA PRO A 129 13.89 -16.45 -19.38
C PRO A 129 14.45 -15.94 -18.04
N ILE A 130 15.68 -16.36 -17.71
CA ILE A 130 16.36 -15.90 -16.49
C ILE A 130 16.56 -14.37 -16.48
N GLY A 131 16.78 -13.76 -17.65
CA GLY A 131 16.90 -12.31 -17.80
C GLY A 131 15.62 -11.58 -17.40
N ASP A 132 14.45 -12.14 -17.73
CA ASP A 132 13.16 -11.56 -17.33
C ASP A 132 12.94 -11.67 -15.82
N LEU A 133 13.40 -12.76 -15.20
CA LEU A 133 13.35 -12.91 -13.74
C LEU A 133 14.22 -11.89 -13.02
N ASP A 134 15.45 -11.67 -13.49
CA ASP A 134 16.34 -10.64 -12.95
C ASP A 134 15.76 -9.24 -13.16
N TRP A 135 15.18 -8.99 -14.34
CA TRP A 135 14.48 -7.75 -14.62
C TRP A 135 13.29 -7.55 -13.65
N TYR A 136 12.42 -8.54 -13.46
CA TYR A 136 11.31 -8.46 -12.51
C TYR A 136 11.78 -8.16 -11.08
N LYS A 137 12.80 -8.88 -10.61
CA LYS A 137 13.37 -8.69 -9.27
C LYS A 137 13.87 -7.26 -9.09
N ASN A 138 14.68 -6.78 -10.04
CA ASN A 138 15.23 -5.43 -9.98
C ASN A 138 14.11 -4.40 -9.98
N ARG A 139 13.13 -4.52 -10.90
CA ARG A 139 12.00 -3.58 -10.98
C ARG A 139 11.19 -3.52 -9.69
N ILE A 140 10.82 -4.66 -9.10
CA ILE A 140 10.14 -4.66 -7.80
C ILE A 140 10.99 -3.98 -6.72
N HIS A 141 12.30 -4.25 -6.68
CA HIS A 141 13.17 -3.63 -5.69
C HIS A 141 13.26 -2.10 -5.85
N TYR A 142 13.42 -1.60 -7.08
CA TYR A 142 13.36 -0.16 -7.38
C TYR A 142 12.02 0.44 -6.93
N THR A 143 10.91 -0.18 -7.32
CA THR A 143 9.58 0.32 -7.01
C THR A 143 9.29 0.33 -5.51
N VAL A 144 9.79 -0.65 -4.75
CA VAL A 144 9.73 -0.64 -3.29
C VAL A 144 10.42 0.62 -2.75
N VAL A 145 11.66 0.90 -3.14
CA VAL A 145 12.39 2.08 -2.65
C VAL A 145 11.70 3.38 -3.03
N GLU A 146 11.23 3.51 -4.27
CA GLU A 146 10.49 4.69 -4.73
C GLU A 146 9.20 4.91 -3.93
N THR A 147 8.47 3.83 -3.64
CA THR A 147 7.25 3.87 -2.84
C THR A 147 7.57 4.27 -1.40
N ASP A 148 8.57 3.65 -0.79
CA ASP A 148 8.99 3.89 0.60
C ASP A 148 9.38 5.36 0.79
N ASP A 149 10.18 5.89 -0.14
CA ASP A 149 10.64 7.28 -0.12
C ASP A 149 9.49 8.28 -0.33
N PHE A 150 8.60 7.99 -1.27
CA PHE A 150 7.42 8.80 -1.55
C PHE A 150 6.47 8.85 -0.35
N VAL A 151 6.10 7.69 0.20
CA VAL A 151 5.16 7.59 1.33
C VAL A 151 5.77 8.23 2.57
N SER A 152 7.07 8.04 2.82
CA SER A 152 7.77 8.69 3.93
C SER A 152 7.73 10.22 3.86
N CYS A 153 7.93 10.80 2.67
CA CYS A 153 7.77 12.24 2.46
C CYS A 153 6.32 12.68 2.67
N HIS A 154 5.38 11.96 2.05
CA HIS A 154 3.96 12.30 2.10
C HIS A 154 3.42 12.27 3.53
N LEU A 155 3.71 11.24 4.31
CA LEU A 155 3.28 11.14 5.71
C LEU A 155 3.92 12.21 6.58
N LYS A 156 5.20 12.51 6.36
CA LYS A 156 5.87 13.62 7.06
C LYS A 156 5.14 14.93 6.84
N ASP A 157 4.78 15.25 5.60
CA ASP A 157 4.16 16.53 5.27
C ASP A 157 2.67 16.55 5.66
N MET A 158 1.96 15.44 5.53
CA MET A 158 0.55 15.29 5.94
C MET A 158 0.36 15.43 7.46
N LEU A 159 1.29 14.89 8.26
CA LEU A 159 1.22 14.88 9.72
C LEU A 159 2.09 15.99 10.37
N ASP A 160 2.69 16.88 9.56
CA ASP A 160 3.62 17.93 10.01
C ASP A 160 4.76 17.42 10.93
N LEU A 161 5.35 16.28 10.56
CA LEU A 161 6.41 15.65 11.36
C LEU A 161 7.75 16.36 11.17
N ARG A 162 8.48 16.51 12.28
CA ARG A 162 9.84 17.08 12.28
C ARG A 162 10.83 16.27 11.45
N ARG A 163 10.60 14.96 11.30
CA ARG A 163 11.49 14.01 10.63
C ARG A 163 10.65 13.03 9.84
N LYS A 164 11.26 12.43 8.82
CA LYS A 164 10.66 11.31 8.10
C LYS A 164 10.42 10.13 9.05
N PRO A 165 9.31 9.38 8.90
CA PRO A 165 9.00 8.24 9.77
C PRO A 165 10.07 7.14 9.68
N TRP A 166 10.54 6.86 8.47
CA TRP A 166 11.66 5.96 8.20
C TRP A 166 12.69 6.62 7.26
N ARG A 167 13.90 6.05 7.24
CA ARG A 167 15.00 6.57 6.44
C ARG A 167 14.81 6.23 4.97
N ALA A 168 15.04 7.22 4.12
CA ALA A 168 15.09 7.00 2.68
C ALA A 168 16.18 5.97 2.35
N ARG A 169 15.85 5.02 1.48
CA ARG A 169 16.81 3.99 1.07
C ARG A 169 17.54 4.47 -0.18
N ARG A 170 18.80 4.09 -0.32
CA ARG A 170 19.50 4.31 -1.60
C ARG A 170 18.94 3.35 -2.63
N LEU A 171 18.65 3.88 -3.82
CA LEU A 171 18.42 3.03 -4.98
C LEU A 171 19.62 2.09 -5.14
N PRO A 172 19.38 0.81 -5.44
CA PRO A 172 20.46 -0.14 -5.67
C PRO A 172 21.28 0.27 -6.90
N ASP A 173 22.59 0.08 -6.81
CA ASP A 173 23.48 0.15 -7.97
C ASP A 173 23.27 -1.12 -8.80
N VAL A 174 22.34 -1.08 -9.75
CA VAL A 174 22.13 -2.18 -10.70
C VAL A 174 22.14 -1.59 -12.10
N ASP A 175 22.96 -2.14 -12.98
CA ASP A 175 23.02 -1.74 -14.39
C ASP A 175 21.63 -1.93 -15.03
N LEU A 176 21.10 -0.83 -15.58
CA LEU A 176 19.77 -0.75 -16.22
C LEU A 176 19.73 -1.46 -17.58
#